data_AF-A0A368KPU2-F1
#
_entry.id   AF-A0A368KPU2-F1
#
_cell.length_a   1.000
_cell.length_b   1.000
_cell.length_c   1.000
_cell.angle_alpha   90.00
_cell.angle_beta   90.00
_cell.angle_gamma   90.00
#
_symmetry.space_group_name_H-M   'P 1'
#
loop_
_entity.id
_entity.type
_entity.pdbx_description
1 polymer ?
#
loop_
_entity_poly.entity_id
_entity_poly.type
_entity_poly.pdbx_seq_one_letter_code
_entity_poly.pdbx_strand_id
1 'polypeptide(L)'
;MNLELRWQESPWTSCLHAAQILAGKAPENVSETLIDQVAPPARRLVDEVERAGIAPKLFWRHALPLSAQLSGKTELASAVLRKTRGLEMSESSYVTTIGGALADLANAYQAAVPKAAHELSLRRRPIQEAWEARGPGLIYFLNRVLPEDFIPELATVILVLPVSAGRGTAHLNYNSLRLEAVLYDPNPQLPEVARLGWLISQLNIDLPKYSELIEPSRVPLVARLATLPAILYAAEEVELIRPGTVTLADALQLWQVAHAGHEALAEIVQRWWQTQETQQVAWPVALAGLDRMLN
;
A
#
# COMPACT_ATOMS: atom_id res chain seq x y z
N MET A 1 20.92 -1.40 12.41
CA MET A 1 20.65 -1.84 11.02
C MET A 1 20.36 -0.62 10.15
N ASN A 2 20.90 -0.54 8.92
CA ASN A 2 20.63 0.58 8.01
C ASN A 2 19.64 0.12 6.92
N LEU A 3 18.38 0.52 7.06
CA LEU A 3 17.38 0.37 6.00
C LEU A 3 17.78 1.22 4.79
N GLU A 4 17.91 0.60 3.62
CA GLU A 4 18.08 1.27 2.32
C GLU A 4 16.70 1.44 1.64
N LEU A 5 16.39 2.66 1.18
CA LEU A 5 15.20 2.91 0.38
C LEU A 5 15.56 3.13 -1.09
N ARG A 6 14.94 2.34 -1.98
CA ARG A 6 14.98 2.54 -3.43
C ARG A 6 13.73 3.26 -3.92
N TRP A 7 13.88 4.53 -4.26
CA TRP A 7 12.80 5.36 -4.76
C TRP A 7 12.58 5.13 -6.25
N GLN A 8 11.34 4.83 -6.64
CA GLN A 8 10.93 4.61 -8.02
C GLN A 8 9.74 5.50 -8.36
N GLU A 9 9.84 6.25 -9.45
CA GLU A 9 8.73 6.99 -10.05
C GLU A 9 8.15 6.14 -11.18
N SER A 10 6.86 5.81 -11.12
CA SER A 10 6.23 5.01 -12.17
C SER A 10 4.91 5.63 -12.64
N PRO A 11 4.90 6.32 -13.79
CA PRO A 11 3.66 6.75 -14.45
C PRO A 11 2.75 5.57 -14.76
N TRP A 12 3.33 4.42 -15.10
CA TRP A 12 2.57 3.21 -15.38
C TRP A 12 1.88 2.65 -14.12
N THR A 13 2.58 2.61 -12.98
CA THR A 13 1.94 2.25 -11.71
C THR A 13 0.94 3.31 -11.27
N SER A 14 1.15 4.59 -11.59
CA SER A 14 0.16 5.65 -11.33
C SER A 14 -1.14 5.42 -12.10
N CYS A 15 -1.04 5.01 -13.36
CA CYS A 15 -2.18 4.61 -14.18
C CYS A 15 -2.97 3.47 -13.54
N LEU A 16 -2.29 2.39 -13.13
CA LEU A 16 -2.96 1.26 -12.45
C LEU A 16 -3.52 1.63 -11.08
N HIS A 17 -2.84 2.53 -10.35
CA HIS A 17 -3.31 3.02 -9.06
C HIS A 17 -4.61 3.81 -9.22
N ALA A 18 -4.67 4.72 -10.20
CA ALA A 18 -5.90 5.42 -10.56
C ALA A 18 -7.01 4.46 -10.99
N ALA A 19 -6.68 3.47 -11.83
CA ALA A 19 -7.64 2.47 -12.26
C ALA A 19 -8.21 1.64 -11.09
N GLN A 20 -7.36 1.22 -10.14
CA GLN A 20 -7.80 0.50 -8.94
C GLN A 20 -8.87 1.28 -8.16
N ILE A 21 -8.67 2.59 -8.03
CA ILE A 21 -9.59 3.47 -7.30
C ILE A 21 -10.86 3.73 -8.10
N LEU A 22 -10.71 4.04 -9.40
CA LEU A 22 -11.80 4.47 -10.29
C LEU A 22 -12.64 3.33 -10.85
N ALA A 23 -12.19 2.08 -10.74
CA ALA A 23 -13.02 0.92 -11.06
C ALA A 23 -14.19 0.75 -10.08
N GLY A 24 -14.05 1.27 -8.85
CA GLY A 24 -15.11 1.29 -7.84
C GLY A 24 -15.88 2.61 -7.80
N LYS A 25 -16.39 2.96 -6.62
CA LYS A 25 -16.95 4.29 -6.37
C LYS A 25 -15.81 5.29 -6.26
N ALA A 26 -15.80 6.28 -7.17
CA ALA A 26 -14.80 7.34 -7.14
C ALA A 26 -14.85 8.08 -5.79
N PRO A 27 -13.69 8.34 -5.16
CA PRO A 27 -13.60 9.21 -3.99
C PRO A 27 -14.12 10.62 -4.27
N GLU A 28 -14.45 11.34 -3.20
CA GLU A 28 -14.73 12.77 -3.28
C GLU A 28 -13.45 13.51 -3.71
N ASN A 29 -13.61 14.56 -4.53
CA ASN A 29 -12.53 15.43 -5.04
C ASN A 29 -11.59 14.83 -6.11
N VAL A 30 -11.93 13.69 -6.72
CA VAL A 30 -11.19 13.24 -7.91
C VAL A 30 -11.52 14.13 -9.11
N SER A 31 -10.53 14.43 -9.94
CA SER A 31 -10.70 15.19 -11.19
C SER A 31 -11.75 14.53 -12.10
N GLU A 32 -12.69 15.34 -12.61
CA GLU A 32 -13.69 14.90 -13.60
C GLU A 32 -13.03 14.28 -14.84
N THR A 33 -11.91 14.83 -15.30
CA THR A 33 -11.13 14.28 -16.43
C THR A 33 -10.69 12.83 -16.16
N LEU A 34 -10.23 12.53 -14.95
CA LEU A 34 -9.85 11.16 -14.58
C LEU A 34 -11.07 10.24 -14.52
N ILE A 35 -12.18 10.72 -13.97
CA ILE A 35 -13.43 9.95 -13.91
C ILE A 35 -13.92 9.61 -15.32
N ASP A 36 -13.99 10.61 -16.20
CA ASP A 36 -14.56 10.45 -17.54
C ASP A 36 -13.68 9.61 -18.46
N GLN A 37 -12.36 9.81 -18.40
CA GLN A 37 -11.43 9.14 -19.31
C GLN A 37 -10.92 7.80 -18.77
N VAL A 38 -10.64 7.69 -17.47
CA VAL A 38 -9.93 6.53 -16.89
C VAL A 38 -10.89 5.52 -16.26
N ALA A 39 -12.02 5.95 -15.69
CA ALA A 39 -12.94 5.00 -15.04
C ALA A 39 -13.57 3.99 -16.02
N PRO A 40 -14.01 4.35 -17.25
CA PRO A 40 -14.53 3.37 -18.21
C PRO A 40 -13.54 2.26 -18.58
N PRO A 41 -12.28 2.53 -19.02
CA PRO A 41 -11.32 1.46 -19.29
C PRO A 41 -10.88 0.71 -18.03
N ALA A 42 -10.88 1.35 -16.85
CA ALA A 42 -10.60 0.67 -15.59
C ALA A 42 -11.67 -0.39 -15.26
N ARG A 43 -12.97 -0.08 -15.45
CA ARG A 43 -14.06 -1.04 -15.29
C ARG A 43 -13.96 -2.18 -16.29
N ARG A 44 -13.69 -1.88 -17.56
CA ARG A 44 -13.47 -2.91 -18.59
C ARG A 44 -12.31 -3.84 -18.23
N LEU A 45 -11.20 -3.31 -17.71
CA LEU A 45 -10.09 -4.14 -17.25
C LEU A 45 -10.53 -5.08 -16.13
N VAL A 46 -11.32 -4.61 -15.17
CA VAL A 46 -11.89 -5.45 -14.12
C VAL A 46 -12.78 -6.55 -14.71
N ASP A 47 -13.65 -6.23 -15.66
CA ASP A 47 -14.49 -7.23 -16.33
C ASP A 47 -13.67 -8.33 -17.01
N GLU A 48 -12.57 -7.98 -17.72
CA GLU A 48 -11.70 -8.98 -18.36
C GLU A 48 -10.95 -9.84 -17.33
N VAL A 49 -10.53 -9.25 -16.21
CA VAL A 49 -9.88 -9.96 -15.09
C VAL A 49 -10.86 -10.95 -14.44
N GLU A 50 -12.12 -10.55 -14.25
CA GLU A 50 -13.16 -11.41 -13.68
C GLU A 50 -13.54 -12.54 -14.65
N ARG A 51 -13.61 -12.27 -15.96
CA ARG A 51 -13.81 -13.30 -17.00
C ARG A 51 -12.67 -14.32 -17.05
N ALA A 52 -11.47 -13.94 -16.63
CA ALA A 52 -10.33 -14.85 -16.45
C ALA A 52 -10.39 -15.63 -15.11
N GLY A 53 -11.45 -15.45 -14.32
CA GLY A 53 -11.63 -16.13 -13.04
C GLY A 53 -10.69 -15.64 -11.94
N ILE A 54 -10.25 -14.38 -12.01
CA ILE A 54 -9.40 -13.74 -11.00
C ILE A 54 -10.22 -12.72 -10.23
N ALA A 55 -10.21 -12.80 -8.90
CA ALA A 55 -10.80 -11.77 -8.06
C ALA A 55 -10.05 -10.42 -8.26
N PRO A 56 -10.73 -9.28 -8.46
CA PRO A 56 -10.05 -8.00 -8.73
C PRO A 56 -9.04 -7.59 -7.66
N LYS A 57 -9.34 -7.84 -6.38
CA LYS A 57 -8.41 -7.59 -5.26
C LYS A 57 -7.10 -8.37 -5.43
N LEU A 58 -7.18 -9.61 -5.91
CA LEU A 58 -6.02 -10.46 -6.15
C LEU A 58 -5.21 -9.97 -7.36
N PHE A 59 -5.88 -9.54 -8.44
CA PHE A 59 -5.22 -8.91 -9.58
C PHE A 59 -4.40 -7.69 -9.16
N TRP A 60 -5.04 -6.72 -8.48
CA TRP A 60 -4.37 -5.50 -8.02
C TRP A 60 -3.19 -5.78 -7.08
N ARG A 61 -3.30 -6.80 -6.21
CA ARG A 61 -2.22 -7.22 -5.30
C ARG A 61 -0.91 -7.54 -6.03
N HIS A 62 -0.99 -8.06 -7.25
CA HIS A 62 0.17 -8.44 -8.05
C HIS A 62 0.49 -7.41 -9.14
N ALA A 63 -0.51 -6.86 -9.82
CA ALA A 63 -0.32 -5.97 -10.96
C ALA A 63 0.41 -4.67 -10.58
N LEU A 64 0.07 -4.07 -9.44
CA LEU A 64 0.62 -2.78 -9.00
C LEU A 64 2.12 -2.80 -8.63
N PRO A 65 2.62 -3.74 -7.82
CA PRO A 65 4.06 -3.82 -7.58
C PRO A 65 4.82 -4.28 -8.82
N LEU A 66 4.26 -5.20 -9.62
CA LEU A 66 4.89 -5.68 -10.85
C LEU A 66 4.97 -4.59 -11.92
N SER A 67 4.00 -3.68 -12.02
CA SER A 67 4.03 -2.59 -13.01
C SER A 67 5.14 -1.57 -12.78
N ALA A 68 5.75 -1.54 -11.59
CA ALA A 68 6.95 -0.74 -11.35
C ALA A 68 8.21 -1.36 -11.97
N GLN A 69 8.19 -2.67 -12.22
CA GLN A 69 9.31 -3.44 -12.77
C GLN A 69 9.11 -3.77 -14.25
N LEU A 70 7.84 -3.91 -14.68
CA LEU A 70 7.45 -4.33 -16.02
C LEU A 70 6.78 -3.19 -16.78
N SER A 71 7.38 -2.79 -17.90
CA SER A 71 6.83 -1.75 -18.80
C SER A 71 5.81 -2.30 -19.80
N GLY A 72 5.93 -3.60 -20.13
CA GLY A 72 5.08 -4.29 -21.10
C GLY A 72 3.71 -4.68 -20.53
N LYS A 73 2.63 -4.37 -21.26
CA LYS A 73 1.24 -4.63 -20.79
C LYS A 73 0.91 -6.11 -20.88
N THR A 74 1.28 -6.75 -22.00
CA THR A 74 1.16 -8.19 -22.20
C THR A 74 2.04 -8.98 -21.21
N GLU A 75 3.25 -8.48 -20.96
CA GLU A 75 4.17 -9.07 -19.99
C GLU A 75 3.60 -9.00 -18.56
N LEU A 76 3.06 -7.84 -18.16
CA LEU A 76 2.37 -7.68 -16.89
C LEU A 76 1.16 -8.63 -16.77
N ALA A 77 0.33 -8.71 -17.81
CA ALA A 77 -0.83 -9.61 -17.84
C ALA A 77 -0.40 -11.07 -17.64
N SER A 78 0.61 -11.53 -18.38
CA SER A 78 1.16 -12.89 -18.26
C SER A 78 1.72 -13.15 -16.85
N ALA A 79 2.50 -12.21 -16.30
CA ALA A 79 3.06 -12.33 -14.96
C ALA A 79 1.99 -12.41 -13.86
N VAL A 80 0.92 -11.61 -13.95
CA VAL A 80 -0.19 -11.63 -12.99
C VAL A 80 -1.00 -12.92 -13.13
N LEU A 81 -1.31 -13.36 -14.35
CA LEU A 81 -1.99 -14.64 -14.59
C LEU A 81 -1.18 -15.81 -13.99
N ARG A 82 0.13 -15.83 -14.22
CA ARG A 82 1.02 -16.84 -13.64
C ARG A 82 0.98 -16.86 -12.12
N LYS A 83 0.99 -15.68 -11.48
CA LYS A 83 0.97 -15.55 -10.01
C LYS A 83 -0.38 -15.89 -9.36
N THR A 84 -1.47 -15.85 -10.12
CA THR A 84 -2.84 -15.99 -9.58
C THR A 84 -3.51 -17.31 -9.97
N ARG A 85 -3.20 -17.85 -11.16
CA ARG A 85 -3.84 -19.03 -11.73
C ARG A 85 -2.84 -20.11 -12.17
N GLY A 86 -1.53 -19.86 -12.02
CA GLY A 86 -0.49 -20.81 -12.43
C GLY A 86 -0.07 -20.70 -13.89
N LEU A 87 0.83 -21.60 -14.31
CA LEU A 87 1.54 -21.54 -15.59
C LEU A 87 0.60 -21.64 -16.81
N GLU A 88 -0.36 -22.55 -16.78
CA GLU A 88 -1.23 -22.85 -17.93
C GLU A 88 -2.06 -21.65 -18.38
N MET A 89 -2.49 -20.79 -17.45
CA MET A 89 -3.24 -19.58 -17.78
C MET A 89 -2.37 -18.43 -18.30
N SER A 90 -1.06 -18.46 -18.04
CA SER A 90 -0.11 -17.46 -18.56
C SER A 90 0.22 -17.60 -20.04
N GLU A 91 -0.31 -18.64 -20.70
CA GLU A 91 -0.22 -18.92 -22.14
C GLU A 91 -1.60 -18.91 -22.83
N SER A 92 -2.63 -18.50 -22.10
CA SER A 92 -4.01 -18.46 -22.59
C SER A 92 -4.34 -17.19 -23.38
N SER A 93 -5.47 -17.20 -24.09
CA SER A 93 -6.01 -16.02 -24.77
C SER A 93 -6.31 -14.84 -23.82
N TYR A 94 -6.46 -15.10 -22.51
CA TYR A 94 -6.65 -14.05 -21.49
C TYR A 94 -5.46 -13.10 -21.38
N VAL A 95 -4.24 -13.55 -21.70
CA VAL A 95 -3.06 -12.67 -21.74
C VAL A 95 -3.27 -11.55 -22.76
N THR A 96 -3.80 -11.90 -23.93
CA THR A 96 -4.07 -10.95 -25.01
C THR A 96 -5.22 -10.01 -24.64
N THR A 97 -6.32 -10.53 -24.08
CA THR A 97 -7.48 -9.68 -23.73
C THR A 97 -7.16 -8.71 -22.60
N ILE A 98 -6.53 -9.18 -21.51
CA ILE A 98 -6.10 -8.34 -20.40
C ILE A 98 -5.00 -7.36 -20.86
N GLY A 99 -4.04 -7.83 -21.67
CA GLY A 99 -3.01 -6.97 -22.26
C GLY A 99 -3.58 -5.84 -23.10
N GLY A 100 -4.62 -6.12 -23.90
CA GLY A 100 -5.38 -5.11 -24.64
C GLY A 100 -6.09 -4.11 -23.72
N ALA A 101 -6.80 -4.58 -22.69
CA ALA A 101 -7.47 -3.71 -21.72
C ALA A 101 -6.48 -2.81 -20.96
N LEU A 102 -5.30 -3.33 -20.63
CA LEU A 102 -4.20 -2.55 -20.03
C LEU A 102 -3.64 -1.49 -20.99
N ALA A 103 -3.56 -1.78 -22.29
CA ALA A 103 -3.11 -0.82 -23.30
C ALA A 103 -4.14 0.32 -23.47
N ASP A 104 -5.42 -0.02 -23.54
CA ASP A 104 -6.51 0.97 -23.61
C ASP A 104 -6.53 1.87 -22.37
N LEU A 105 -6.35 1.28 -21.19
CA LEU A 105 -6.22 2.02 -19.94
C LEU A 105 -4.99 2.95 -19.95
N ALA A 106 -3.84 2.48 -20.42
CA ALA A 106 -2.63 3.30 -20.51
C ALA A 106 -2.84 4.50 -21.44
N ASN A 107 -3.48 4.30 -22.60
CA ASN A 107 -3.78 5.35 -23.56
C ASN A 107 -4.72 6.41 -22.97
N ALA A 108 -5.79 5.96 -22.31
CA ALA A 108 -6.75 6.86 -21.64
C ALA A 108 -6.09 7.67 -20.51
N TYR A 109 -5.26 7.03 -19.69
CA TYR A 109 -4.54 7.72 -18.62
C TYR A 109 -3.52 8.73 -19.17
N GLN A 110 -2.80 8.40 -20.25
CA GLN A 110 -1.87 9.33 -20.88
C GLN A 110 -2.58 10.54 -21.49
N ALA A 111 -3.82 10.37 -21.99
CA ALA A 111 -4.64 11.49 -22.45
C ALA A 111 -5.11 12.38 -21.28
N ALA A 112 -5.50 11.76 -20.16
CA ALA A 112 -5.98 12.48 -18.98
C ALA A 112 -4.84 13.19 -18.21
N VAL A 113 -3.64 12.59 -18.19
CA VAL A 113 -2.48 13.06 -17.40
C VAL A 113 -1.21 13.04 -18.27
N PRO A 114 -1.10 13.90 -19.30
CA PRO A 114 -0.04 13.82 -20.31
C PRO A 114 1.36 14.06 -19.75
N LYS A 115 1.48 14.74 -18.60
CA LYS A 115 2.75 15.09 -17.96
C LYS A 115 3.05 14.25 -16.73
N ALA A 116 2.47 13.04 -16.62
CA ALA A 116 2.56 12.24 -15.40
C ALA A 116 4.00 12.01 -14.90
N ALA A 117 4.94 11.68 -15.80
CA ALA A 117 6.35 11.49 -15.45
C ALA A 117 7.01 12.77 -14.91
N HIS A 118 6.71 13.91 -15.53
CA HIS A 118 7.24 15.19 -15.09
C HIS A 118 6.69 15.59 -13.71
N GLU A 119 5.39 15.42 -13.49
CA GLU A 119 4.78 15.70 -12.19
C GLU A 119 5.32 14.80 -11.08
N LEU A 120 5.51 13.51 -11.34
CA LEU A 120 6.10 12.59 -10.36
C LEU A 120 7.51 13.02 -9.95
N SER A 121 8.33 13.40 -10.92
CA SER A 121 9.70 13.86 -10.67
C SER A 121 9.73 15.09 -9.75
N LEU A 122 8.80 16.03 -9.93
CA LEU A 122 8.65 17.20 -9.06
C LEU A 122 8.16 16.84 -7.66
N ARG A 123 7.31 15.81 -7.54
CA ARG A 123 6.66 15.40 -6.29
C ARG A 123 7.51 14.47 -5.42
N ARG A 124 8.55 13.85 -5.97
CA ARG A 124 9.43 12.94 -5.21
C ARG A 124 10.20 13.63 -4.11
N ARG A 125 10.75 14.80 -4.40
CA ARG A 125 11.74 15.44 -3.54
C ARG A 125 11.22 15.76 -2.13
N PRO A 126 10.00 16.32 -1.94
CA PRO A 126 9.48 16.61 -0.60
C PRO A 126 9.44 15.40 0.34
N ILE A 127 8.90 14.26 -0.12
CA ILE A 127 8.80 13.07 0.74
C ILE A 127 10.17 12.44 1.02
N GLN A 128 11.08 12.51 0.04
CA GLN A 128 12.45 12.02 0.22
C GLN A 128 13.22 12.87 1.25
N GLU A 129 13.17 14.19 1.15
CA GLU A 129 13.81 15.10 2.11
C GLU A 129 13.20 14.97 3.51
N ALA A 130 11.87 14.82 3.62
CA ALA A 130 11.20 14.56 4.88
C ALA A 130 11.65 13.23 5.52
N TRP A 131 11.82 12.19 4.69
CA TRP A 131 12.35 10.91 5.15
C TRP A 131 13.82 11.01 5.59
N GLU A 132 14.67 11.69 4.83
CA GLU A 132 16.08 11.89 5.20
C GLU A 132 16.21 12.63 6.54
N ALA A 133 15.28 13.56 6.83
CA ALA A 133 15.28 14.33 8.07
C ALA A 133 14.82 13.54 9.31
N ARG A 134 13.80 12.66 9.19
CA ARG A 134 13.14 12.02 10.35
C ARG A 134 13.04 10.49 10.27
N GLY A 135 13.16 9.91 9.08
CA GLY A 135 13.05 8.47 8.81
C GLY A 135 13.99 7.59 9.64
N PRO A 136 15.31 7.89 9.72
CA PRO A 136 16.22 7.12 10.57
C PRO A 136 15.78 7.08 12.05
N GLY A 137 15.28 8.19 12.57
CA GLY A 137 14.71 8.27 13.92
C GLY A 137 13.45 7.41 14.06
N LEU A 138 12.54 7.46 13.09
CA LEU A 138 11.34 6.61 13.08
C LEU A 138 11.71 5.13 13.16
N ILE A 139 12.65 4.67 12.34
CA ILE A 139 13.11 3.27 12.35
C ILE A 139 13.77 2.91 13.68
N TYR A 140 14.56 3.81 14.25
CA TYR A 140 15.16 3.59 15.56
C TYR A 140 14.10 3.33 16.65
N PHE A 141 13.05 4.16 16.74
CA PHE A 141 11.99 3.97 17.73
C PHE A 141 11.08 2.78 17.42
N LEU A 142 10.80 2.49 16.15
CA LEU A 142 10.09 1.27 15.75
C LEU A 142 10.81 0.02 16.26
N ASN A 143 12.13 -0.07 16.10
CA ASN A 143 12.92 -1.21 16.56
C ASN A 143 13.00 -1.35 18.09
N ARG A 144 12.51 -0.37 18.87
CA ARG A 144 12.38 -0.49 20.33
C ARG A 144 11.11 -1.22 20.75
N VAL A 145 10.07 -1.21 19.91
CA VAL A 145 8.74 -1.75 20.22
C VAL A 145 8.32 -2.88 19.28
N LEU A 146 8.99 -3.02 18.13
CA LEU A 146 8.84 -4.13 17.20
C LEU A 146 10.13 -4.95 17.14
N PRO A 147 10.07 -6.23 16.72
CA PRO A 147 11.25 -7.02 16.42
C PRO A 147 12.08 -6.33 15.33
N GLU A 148 13.40 -6.32 15.47
CA GLU A 148 14.30 -5.66 14.52
C GLU A 148 14.11 -6.17 13.09
N ASP A 149 13.81 -7.47 12.96
CA ASP A 149 13.57 -8.18 11.71
C ASP A 149 12.19 -7.94 11.08
N PHE A 150 11.31 -7.12 11.69
CA PHE A 150 10.13 -6.57 11.00
C PHE A 150 10.53 -5.54 9.93
N ILE A 151 11.63 -4.82 10.16
CA ILE A 151 12.12 -3.83 9.22
C ILE A 151 13.06 -4.53 8.23
N PRO A 152 12.82 -4.43 6.91
CA PRO A 152 13.74 -5.01 5.95
C PRO A 152 15.05 -4.21 5.88
N GLU A 153 16.12 -4.84 5.39
CA GLU A 153 17.36 -4.12 5.08
C GLU A 153 17.22 -3.22 3.84
N LEU A 154 16.32 -3.59 2.93
CA LEU A 154 16.07 -2.88 1.67
C LEU A 154 14.57 -2.83 1.43
N ALA A 155 14.03 -1.68 1.05
CA ALA A 155 12.64 -1.55 0.59
C ALA A 155 12.55 -0.69 -0.68
N THR A 156 11.66 -1.07 -1.60
CA THR A 156 11.36 -0.24 -2.79
C THR A 156 10.14 0.64 -2.52
N VAL A 157 10.31 1.96 -2.66
CA VAL A 157 9.25 2.96 -2.53
C VAL A 157 8.78 3.37 -3.92
N ILE A 158 7.58 2.94 -4.30
CA ILE A 158 6.95 3.25 -5.59
C ILE A 158 6.06 4.48 -5.41
N LEU A 159 6.48 5.59 -5.99
CA LEU A 159 5.74 6.84 -5.99
C LEU A 159 4.75 6.88 -7.15
N VAL A 160 3.50 7.22 -6.82
CA VAL A 160 2.43 7.40 -7.80
C VAL A 160 1.75 8.75 -7.67
N LEU A 161 1.10 9.21 -8.74
CA LEU A 161 0.35 10.47 -8.68
C LEU A 161 -0.85 10.34 -7.73
N PRO A 162 -1.17 11.42 -7.00
CA PRO A 162 -2.30 11.41 -6.09
C PRO A 162 -3.62 11.36 -6.86
N VAL A 163 -4.50 10.45 -6.45
CA VAL A 163 -5.89 10.34 -6.91
C VAL A 163 -6.83 10.76 -5.79
N SER A 164 -6.53 10.39 -4.54
CA SER A 164 -7.35 10.76 -3.38
C SER A 164 -6.53 11.30 -2.21
N ALA A 165 -5.43 11.99 -2.50
CA ALA A 165 -4.60 12.76 -1.57
C ALA A 165 -4.14 12.00 -0.30
N GLY A 166 -3.31 10.97 -0.46
CA GLY A 166 -2.61 10.31 0.64
C GLY A 166 -2.92 8.81 0.79
N ARG A 167 -3.11 8.09 -0.31
CA ARG A 167 -3.19 6.61 -0.24
C ARG A 167 -1.81 5.97 -0.24
N GLY A 168 -1.73 4.82 0.44
CA GLY A 168 -0.55 3.96 0.39
C GLY A 168 -0.88 2.49 0.61
N THR A 169 0.01 1.59 0.20
CA THR A 169 -0.13 0.14 0.39
C THR A 169 1.23 -0.53 0.40
N ALA A 170 1.48 -1.37 1.39
CA ALA A 170 2.62 -2.29 1.41
C ALA A 170 2.31 -3.52 0.54
N HIS A 171 3.27 -3.91 -0.27
CA HIS A 171 3.24 -5.08 -1.15
C HIS A 171 4.22 -6.13 -0.61
N LEU A 172 3.79 -6.84 0.45
CA LEU A 172 4.61 -7.74 1.26
C LEU A 172 5.44 -8.72 0.40
N ASN A 173 4.76 -9.48 -0.47
CA ASN A 173 5.37 -10.46 -1.39
C ASN A 173 6.44 -9.90 -2.36
N TYR A 174 6.62 -8.58 -2.41
CA TYR A 174 7.52 -7.87 -3.32
C TYR A 174 8.52 -6.99 -2.59
N ASN A 175 8.49 -6.97 -1.25
CA ASN A 175 9.32 -6.10 -0.42
C ASN A 175 9.34 -4.64 -0.93
N SER A 176 8.15 -4.16 -1.28
CA SER A 176 7.93 -2.84 -1.85
C SER A 176 6.67 -2.23 -1.27
N LEU A 177 6.55 -0.92 -1.35
CA LEU A 177 5.37 -0.18 -0.97
C LEU A 177 5.04 0.84 -2.05
N ARG A 178 3.77 1.22 -2.10
CA ARG A 178 3.29 2.31 -2.94
C ARG A 178 2.74 3.43 -2.06
N LEU A 179 3.04 4.67 -2.43
CA LEU A 179 2.53 5.88 -1.79
C LEU A 179 2.18 6.94 -2.85
N GLU A 180 1.08 7.65 -2.66
CA GLU A 180 0.78 8.85 -3.44
C GLU A 180 1.77 9.98 -3.12
N ALA A 181 2.48 10.47 -4.14
CA ALA A 181 3.43 11.56 -4.02
C ALA A 181 2.72 12.91 -3.96
N VAL A 182 2.32 13.31 -2.76
CA VAL A 182 1.72 14.61 -2.48
C VAL A 182 2.81 15.67 -2.27
N LEU A 183 2.52 16.92 -2.64
CA LEU A 183 3.48 18.03 -2.50
C LEU A 183 3.55 18.58 -1.07
N TYR A 184 2.50 18.33 -0.29
CA TYR A 184 2.33 18.76 1.09
C TYR A 184 1.50 17.69 1.83
N ASP A 185 1.64 17.64 3.15
CA ASP A 185 0.86 16.74 3.99
C ASP A 185 -0.63 17.09 3.90
N PRO A 186 -1.51 16.19 3.41
CA PRO A 186 -2.94 16.45 3.32
C PRO A 186 -3.56 16.68 4.70
N ASN A 187 -3.01 16.01 5.72
CA ASN A 187 -3.29 16.28 7.12
C ASN A 187 -1.96 16.51 7.87
N PRO A 188 -1.64 17.75 8.27
CA PRO A 188 -0.40 18.07 8.98
C PRO A 188 -0.23 17.38 10.34
N GLN A 189 -1.32 16.90 10.96
CA GLN A 189 -1.24 16.17 12.22
C GLN A 189 -0.75 14.73 12.03
N LEU A 190 -0.87 14.19 10.81
CA LEU A 190 -0.44 12.83 10.48
C LEU A 190 0.35 12.84 9.16
N PRO A 191 1.62 13.26 9.19
CA PRO A 191 2.43 13.48 8.00
C PRO A 191 2.68 12.22 7.15
N GLU A 192 2.94 12.44 5.85
CA GLU A 192 3.21 11.37 4.88
C GLU A 192 4.46 10.56 5.22
N VAL A 193 5.46 11.18 5.85
CA VAL A 193 6.68 10.49 6.29
C VAL A 193 6.38 9.47 7.39
N ALA A 194 5.39 9.73 8.26
CA ALA A 194 4.91 8.74 9.22
C ALA A 194 4.19 7.58 8.50
N ARG A 195 3.40 7.88 7.46
CA ARG A 195 2.78 6.83 6.63
C ARG A 195 3.84 5.98 5.92
N LEU A 196 4.91 6.58 5.42
CA LEU A 196 6.01 5.84 4.82
C LEU A 196 6.63 4.86 5.83
N GLY A 197 6.93 5.32 7.05
CA GLY A 197 7.41 4.45 8.13
C GLY A 197 6.44 3.32 8.48
N TRP A 198 5.13 3.61 8.52
CA TRP A 198 4.08 2.62 8.75
C TRP A 198 4.03 1.55 7.65
N LEU A 199 4.19 1.94 6.39
CA LEU A 199 4.18 1.01 5.26
C LEU A 199 5.44 0.12 5.26
N ILE A 200 6.59 0.69 5.64
CA ILE A 200 7.86 -0.05 5.76
C ILE A 200 7.76 -1.11 6.87
N SER A 201 7.19 -0.77 8.02
CA SER A 201 7.12 -1.69 9.17
C SER A 201 6.27 -2.94 8.93
N GLN A 202 5.48 -2.96 7.85
CA GLN A 202 4.66 -4.10 7.46
C GLN A 202 5.46 -5.15 6.66
N LEU A 203 6.56 -4.76 6.00
CA LEU A 203 7.08 -5.49 4.83
C LEU A 203 7.57 -6.91 5.10
N ASN A 204 8.07 -7.21 6.30
CA ASN A 204 8.53 -8.56 6.65
C ASN A 204 7.48 -9.40 7.40
N ILE A 205 6.26 -8.90 7.62
CA ILE A 205 5.24 -9.64 8.39
C ILE A 205 4.74 -10.88 7.63
N ASP A 206 4.92 -10.95 6.32
CA ASP A 206 4.59 -12.13 5.52
C ASP A 206 5.61 -13.28 5.65
N LEU A 207 6.77 -13.06 6.26
CA LEU A 207 7.75 -14.11 6.50
C LEU A 207 7.13 -15.27 7.30
N PRO A 208 7.43 -16.55 6.97
CA PRO A 208 6.76 -17.70 7.58
C PRO A 208 6.78 -17.69 9.11
N LYS A 209 7.90 -17.27 9.70
CA LYS A 209 8.04 -17.15 11.16
C LYS A 209 6.96 -16.29 11.83
N TYR A 210 6.31 -15.35 11.13
CA TYR A 210 5.22 -14.52 11.67
C TYR A 210 3.85 -14.87 11.11
N SER A 211 3.78 -15.29 9.83
CA SER A 211 2.52 -15.40 9.09
C SER A 211 1.90 -16.80 9.11
N GLU A 212 2.63 -17.84 9.50
CA GLU A 212 2.19 -19.25 9.45
C GLU A 212 0.86 -19.54 10.16
N LEU A 213 0.55 -18.79 11.22
CA LEU A 213 -0.65 -18.97 12.03
C LEU A 213 -1.86 -18.15 11.56
N ILE A 214 -1.74 -17.42 10.44
CA ILE A 214 -2.73 -16.49 9.92
C ILE A 214 -3.14 -16.95 8.52
N GLU A 215 -4.42 -16.83 8.19
CA GLU A 215 -4.87 -17.11 6.84
C GLU A 215 -4.15 -16.18 5.84
N PRO A 216 -3.54 -16.70 4.74
CA PRO A 216 -2.74 -15.89 3.82
C PRO A 216 -3.47 -14.68 3.23
N SER A 217 -4.80 -14.77 3.09
CA SER A 217 -5.64 -13.68 2.57
C SER A 217 -5.76 -12.49 3.55
N ARG A 218 -5.51 -12.73 4.84
CA ARG A 218 -5.70 -11.81 5.97
C ARG A 218 -4.42 -11.17 6.47
N VAL A 219 -3.26 -11.80 6.20
CA VAL A 219 -1.92 -11.28 6.56
C VAL A 219 -1.76 -9.79 6.24
N PRO A 220 -2.15 -9.26 5.05
CA PRO A 220 -2.00 -7.84 4.76
C PRO A 220 -2.82 -6.92 5.68
N LEU A 221 -4.01 -7.34 6.11
CA LEU A 221 -4.83 -6.56 7.04
C LEU A 221 -4.24 -6.60 8.45
N VAL A 222 -3.83 -7.80 8.90
CA VAL A 222 -3.20 -7.97 10.21
C VAL A 222 -1.91 -7.16 10.29
N ALA A 223 -1.06 -7.19 9.26
CA ALA A 223 0.17 -6.41 9.18
C ALA A 223 -0.09 -4.90 9.35
N ARG A 224 -1.06 -4.36 8.60
CA ARG A 224 -1.48 -2.95 8.67
C ARG A 224 -1.89 -2.52 10.07
N LEU A 225 -2.70 -3.34 10.73
CA LEU A 225 -3.27 -3.02 12.03
C LEU A 225 -2.23 -3.22 13.15
N ALA A 226 -1.42 -4.27 13.06
CA ALA A 226 -0.44 -4.64 14.08
C ALA A 226 0.67 -3.60 14.24
N THR A 227 1.06 -2.92 13.16
CA THR A 227 2.16 -1.95 13.18
C THR A 227 1.70 -0.52 13.39
N LEU A 228 0.38 -0.27 13.40
CA LEU A 228 -0.17 1.07 13.51
C LEU A 228 0.10 1.74 14.87
N PRO A 229 -0.06 1.07 16.03
CA PRO A 229 0.32 1.68 17.31
C PRO A 229 1.81 2.01 17.38
N ALA A 230 2.67 1.10 16.90
CA ALA A 230 4.12 1.26 16.92
C ALA A 230 4.60 2.49 16.11
N ILE A 231 4.02 2.73 14.93
CA ILE A 231 4.39 3.91 14.14
C ILE A 231 3.87 5.21 14.74
N LEU A 232 2.69 5.22 15.36
CA LEU A 232 2.19 6.42 16.03
C LEU A 232 3.10 6.77 17.22
N TYR A 233 3.47 5.77 18.03
CA TYR A 233 4.46 5.92 19.08
C TYR A 233 5.79 6.49 18.54
N ALA A 234 6.37 5.84 17.52
CA ALA A 234 7.63 6.28 16.94
C ALA A 234 7.56 7.70 16.34
N ALA A 235 6.43 8.07 15.75
CA ALA A 235 6.21 9.39 15.17
C ALA A 235 6.07 10.50 16.22
N GLU A 236 5.50 10.19 17.40
CA GLU A 236 5.52 11.10 18.54
C GLU A 236 6.94 11.33 19.07
N GLU A 237 7.74 10.26 19.20
CA GLU A 237 9.12 10.33 19.68
C GLU A 237 10.07 11.16 18.78
N VAL A 238 9.77 11.23 17.48
CA VAL A 238 10.53 12.08 16.54
C VAL A 238 9.83 13.41 16.22
N GLU A 239 8.81 13.78 17.01
CA GLU A 239 8.07 15.04 16.92
C GLU A 239 7.37 15.27 15.57
N LEU A 240 7.05 14.19 14.84
CA LEU A 240 6.23 14.26 13.63
C LEU A 240 4.74 14.39 13.98
N ILE A 241 4.35 13.83 15.12
CA ILE A 241 3.00 13.90 15.68
C ILE A 241 3.12 14.47 17.08
N ARG A 242 2.19 15.34 17.47
CA ARG A 242 2.13 15.81 18.87
C ARG A 242 1.43 14.75 19.73
N PRO A 243 1.96 14.44 20.93
CA PRO A 243 1.34 13.48 21.82
C PRO A 243 -0.16 13.72 22.02
N GLY A 244 -0.95 12.68 21.77
CA GLY A 244 -2.41 12.71 21.97
C GLY A 244 -3.21 13.54 20.96
N THR A 245 -2.60 14.02 19.87
CA THR A 245 -3.33 14.77 18.82
C THR A 245 -3.89 13.92 17.70
N VAL A 246 -3.41 12.68 17.55
CA VAL A 246 -3.90 11.72 16.57
C VAL A 246 -4.23 10.43 17.31
N THR A 247 -5.48 9.98 17.19
CA THR A 247 -5.91 8.68 17.73
C THR A 247 -5.67 7.57 16.71
N LEU A 248 -5.75 6.31 17.15
CA LEU A 248 -5.76 5.17 16.23
C LEU A 248 -6.92 5.25 15.23
N ALA A 249 -8.10 5.71 15.67
CA ALA A 249 -9.26 5.86 14.80
C ALA A 249 -9.00 6.91 13.71
N ASP A 250 -8.40 8.05 14.06
CA ASP A 250 -7.99 9.08 13.10
C ASP A 250 -7.02 8.52 12.07
N ALA A 251 -6.00 7.78 12.51
CA ALA A 251 -5.03 7.17 11.59
C ALA A 251 -5.67 6.13 10.66
N LEU A 252 -6.57 5.28 11.18
CA LEU A 252 -7.32 4.31 10.38
C LEU A 252 -8.19 4.98 9.31
N GLN A 253 -8.82 6.11 9.65
CA GLN A 253 -9.66 6.88 8.75
C GLN A 253 -8.82 7.63 7.70
N LEU A 254 -7.86 8.44 8.15
CA LEU A 254 -7.05 9.32 7.30
C LEU A 254 -6.18 8.52 6.32
N TRP A 255 -5.58 7.41 6.75
CA TRP A 255 -4.80 6.53 5.88
C TRP A 255 -5.64 5.46 5.18
N GLN A 256 -6.96 5.49 5.39
CA GLN A 256 -7.94 4.64 4.69
C GLN A 256 -7.61 3.14 4.81
N VAL A 257 -7.22 2.73 6.02
CA VAL A 257 -6.82 1.36 6.35
C VAL A 257 -8.00 0.40 6.20
N ALA A 258 -9.19 0.87 6.60
CA ALA A 258 -10.48 0.20 6.45
C ALA A 258 -11.53 1.18 5.90
N HIS A 259 -12.59 0.66 5.27
CA HIS A 259 -13.64 1.48 4.66
C HIS A 259 -14.67 2.01 5.66
N ALA A 260 -14.83 1.34 6.81
CA ALA A 260 -15.78 1.69 7.86
C ALA A 260 -15.36 1.06 9.19
N GLY A 261 -16.02 1.47 10.28
CA GLY A 261 -15.83 0.87 11.60
C GLY A 261 -14.50 1.23 12.25
N HIS A 262 -13.95 2.41 11.95
CA HIS A 262 -12.63 2.84 12.42
C HIS A 262 -12.52 2.83 13.95
N GLU A 263 -13.56 3.26 14.67
CA GLU A 263 -13.60 3.25 16.14
C GLU A 263 -13.54 1.83 16.71
N ALA A 264 -14.40 0.92 16.25
CA ALA A 264 -14.42 -0.46 16.70
C ALA A 264 -13.08 -1.18 16.42
N LEU A 265 -12.49 -0.93 15.24
CA LEU A 265 -11.17 -1.45 14.89
C LEU A 265 -10.08 -0.85 15.78
N ALA A 266 -10.12 0.46 16.06
CA ALA A 266 -9.18 1.12 16.96
C ALA A 266 -9.24 0.50 18.36
N GLU A 267 -10.43 0.24 18.90
CA GLU A 267 -10.61 -0.42 20.20
C GLU A 267 -10.06 -1.86 20.23
N ILE A 268 -10.25 -2.62 19.15
CA ILE A 268 -9.68 -3.97 19.02
C ILE A 268 -8.15 -3.89 19.03
N VAL A 269 -7.57 -3.04 18.18
CA VAL A 269 -6.12 -2.89 18.04
C VAL A 269 -5.49 -2.36 19.33
N GLN A 270 -6.11 -1.38 19.98
CA GLN A 270 -5.64 -0.82 21.24
C GLN A 270 -5.58 -1.88 22.35
N ARG A 271 -6.64 -2.69 22.50
CA ARG A 271 -6.68 -3.79 23.49
C ARG A 271 -5.62 -4.86 23.20
N TRP A 272 -5.48 -5.22 21.92
CA TRP A 272 -4.46 -6.16 21.49
C TRP A 272 -3.04 -5.64 21.79
N TRP A 273 -2.75 -4.37 21.47
CA TRP A 273 -1.46 -3.75 21.70
C TRP A 273 -1.10 -3.70 23.19
N GLN A 274 -2.03 -3.26 24.05
CA GLN A 274 -1.85 -3.25 25.51
C GLN A 274 -1.57 -4.64 26.08
N THR A 275 -2.25 -5.67 25.53
CA THR A 275 -2.00 -7.06 25.91
C THR A 275 -0.57 -7.46 25.53
N GLN A 276 -0.11 -7.06 24.34
CA GLN A 276 1.27 -7.31 23.92
C GLN A 276 2.29 -6.63 24.83
N GLU A 277 2.14 -5.34 25.10
CA GLU A 277 3.06 -4.59 25.97
C GLU A 277 3.17 -5.21 27.37
N THR A 278 2.06 -5.73 27.90
CA THR A 278 2.00 -6.31 29.25
C THR A 278 2.53 -7.74 29.29
N GLN A 279 2.14 -8.59 28.33
CA GLN A 279 2.40 -10.03 28.38
C GLN A 279 3.65 -10.45 27.60
N GLN A 280 4.15 -9.61 26.69
CA GLN A 280 5.32 -9.87 25.84
C GLN A 280 5.26 -11.24 25.15
N VAL A 281 4.10 -11.57 24.60
CA VAL A 281 3.88 -12.84 23.91
C VAL A 281 4.76 -12.88 22.65
N ALA A 282 5.17 -14.07 22.22
CA ALA A 282 5.86 -14.20 20.94
C ALA A 282 5.00 -13.62 19.80
N TRP A 283 5.61 -12.80 18.94
CA TRP A 283 4.93 -12.09 17.85
C TRP A 283 4.03 -12.94 16.95
N PRO A 284 4.40 -14.18 16.56
CA PRO A 284 3.53 -15.00 15.70
C PRO A 284 2.20 -15.33 16.38
N VAL A 285 2.26 -15.61 17.68
CA VAL A 285 1.07 -15.89 18.50
C VAL A 285 0.26 -14.61 18.70
N ALA A 286 0.91 -13.48 18.92
CA ALA A 286 0.22 -12.20 19.07
C ALA A 286 -0.49 -11.76 17.79
N LEU A 287 0.15 -11.87 16.63
CA LEU A 287 -0.47 -11.55 15.34
C LEU A 287 -1.65 -12.49 15.04
N ALA A 288 -1.54 -13.78 15.34
CA ALA A 288 -2.67 -14.72 15.26
C ALA A 288 -3.79 -14.42 16.30
N GLY A 289 -3.44 -13.80 17.42
CA GLY A 289 -4.39 -13.27 18.40
C GLY A 289 -5.17 -12.09 17.85
N LEU A 290 -4.49 -11.11 17.24
CA LEU A 290 -5.13 -9.98 16.56
C LEU A 290 -6.06 -10.49 15.46
N ASP A 291 -5.60 -11.44 14.65
CA ASP A 291 -6.41 -12.01 13.58
C ASP A 291 -7.73 -12.60 14.10
N ARG A 292 -7.68 -13.33 15.22
CA ARG A 292 -8.87 -13.89 15.86
C ARG A 292 -9.83 -12.84 16.42
N MET A 293 -9.31 -11.70 16.89
CA MET A 293 -10.13 -10.60 17.41
C MET A 293 -10.85 -9.80 16.31
N LEU A 294 -10.44 -9.96 15.05
CA LEU A 294 -11.06 -9.30 13.90
C LEU A 294 -12.22 -10.12 13.29
N ASN A 295 -12.53 -11.29 13.87
CA ASN A 295 -13.67 -12.14 13.53
C ASN A 295 -14.86 -11.90 14.46
#